data_AF-A0A4E0Q5H5-F1
#
_entry.id   AF-A0A4E0Q5H5-F1
#
_cell.length_a   1.000
_cell.length_b   1.000
_cell.length_c   1.000
_cell.angle_alpha   90.00
_cell.angle_beta   90.00
_cell.angle_gamma   90.00
#
_symmetry.space_group_name_H-M   'P 1'
#
loop_
_entity.id
_entity.type
_entity.pdbx_description
1 polymer ?
#
loop_
_entity_poly.entity_id
_entity_poly.type
_entity_poly.pdbx_seq_one_letter_code
_entity_poly.pdbx_strand_id
1 'polypeptide(L)'
;MKLSDIESKDLKKDQSEELEGEVTHSILEILEDEGITVDMLVDSAMALYAPHPGLETKELAERRFLEELDIALSDPNLCLLIYSGILLEREGKAGTLPDISKSSYEKDLTFIIADEVLGMSISKYISGDKGMFEFVRFDKQKPGILATLGPFMDDVIGGLIGGVSANMYTRSMAEAAASSKNKNKGKKKGSGKDQGGVIAG
;
A
#
# COMPACT_ATOMS: atom_id res chain seq x y z
N MET A 1 14.69 -7.60 32.61
CA MET A 1 14.06 -6.30 32.87
C MET A 1 12.66 -6.38 32.28
N LYS A 2 11.59 -6.24 33.07
CA LYS A 2 10.23 -6.23 32.49
C LYS A 2 9.93 -4.80 32.05
N LEU A 3 9.24 -4.63 30.91
CA LEU A 3 8.77 -3.31 30.45
C LEU A 3 7.91 -2.59 31.51
N SER A 4 7.29 -3.34 32.42
CA SER A 4 6.53 -2.84 33.57
C SER A 4 7.36 -2.06 34.60
N ASP A 5 8.68 -2.20 34.58
CA ASP A 5 9.57 -1.65 35.62
C ASP A 5 10.13 -0.27 35.20
N ILE A 6 9.73 0.25 34.03
CA ILE A 6 10.15 1.55 33.50
C ILE A 6 9.10 2.59 33.91
N GLU A 7 9.49 3.55 34.76
CA GLU A 7 8.65 4.71 35.07
C GLU A 7 8.38 5.53 33.80
N SER A 8 7.13 5.57 33.34
CA SER A 8 6.73 6.39 32.20
C SER A 8 6.58 7.85 32.64
N LYS A 9 7.57 8.69 32.33
CA LYS A 9 7.39 10.15 32.37
C LYS A 9 6.63 10.58 31.13
N ASP A 10 5.46 11.18 31.32
CA ASP A 10 4.66 11.75 30.24
C ASP A 10 5.25 13.11 29.81
N LEU A 11 6.14 13.05 28.81
CA LEU A 11 6.83 14.21 28.25
C LEU A 11 6.01 14.93 27.17
N LYS A 12 4.79 14.49 26.86
CA LYS A 12 4.02 14.93 25.68
C LYS A 12 2.68 15.61 26.02
N LYS A 13 2.43 15.94 27.29
CA LYS A 13 1.14 16.50 27.78
C LYS A 13 0.57 17.70 27.01
N ASP A 14 1.41 18.47 26.34
CA ASP A 14 1.00 19.70 25.65
C ASP A 14 1.22 19.63 24.12
N GLN A 15 1.39 18.43 23.55
CA GLN A 15 1.52 18.28 22.09
C GLN A 15 0.14 18.31 21.41
N SER A 16 0.06 19.01 20.28
CA SER A 16 -1.13 19.00 19.42
C SER A 16 -1.41 17.58 18.92
N GLU A 17 -2.69 17.19 18.88
CA GLU A 17 -3.13 15.88 18.39
C GLU A 17 -3.34 15.87 16.86
N GLU A 18 -3.36 17.04 16.24
CA GLU A 18 -3.60 17.22 14.80
C GLU A 18 -2.47 18.03 14.16
N LEU A 19 -2.32 17.88 12.84
CA LEU A 19 -1.42 18.73 12.07
C LEU A 19 -1.98 20.15 12.00
N GLU A 20 -1.13 21.14 12.24
CA GLU A 20 -1.49 22.55 12.18
C GLU A 20 -0.96 23.20 10.89
N GLY A 21 -1.76 24.09 10.31
CA GLY A 21 -1.39 24.84 9.10
C GLY A 21 -1.77 24.16 7.79
N GLU A 22 -1.44 24.82 6.68
CA GLU A 22 -1.76 24.36 5.33
C GLU A 22 -0.69 23.38 4.82
N VAL A 23 -1.12 22.24 4.28
CA VAL A 23 -0.23 21.32 3.56
C VAL A 23 0.06 21.91 2.19
N THR A 24 1.34 22.20 1.95
CA THR A 24 1.77 22.93 0.74
C THR A 24 2.41 22.05 -0.33
N HIS A 25 2.76 20.80 0.02
CA HIS A 25 3.46 19.89 -0.88
C HIS A 25 2.89 18.48 -0.72
N SER A 26 2.39 17.89 -1.80
CA SER A 26 1.90 16.52 -1.82
C SER A 26 3.01 15.55 -2.23
N ILE A 27 3.02 14.34 -1.64
CA ILE A 27 3.96 13.29 -2.07
C ILE A 27 3.75 12.89 -3.53
N LEU A 28 2.52 12.99 -4.05
CA LEU A 28 2.22 12.70 -5.45
C LEU A 28 2.85 13.72 -6.39
N GLU A 29 2.84 15.01 -6.03
CA GLU A 29 3.51 16.06 -6.81
C GLU A 29 5.03 15.83 -6.84
N ILE A 30 5.62 15.44 -5.70
CA ILE A 30 7.06 15.14 -5.62
C ILE A 30 7.40 13.88 -6.44
N LEU A 31 6.57 12.85 -6.41
CA LEU A 31 6.75 11.66 -7.25
C LEU A 31 6.63 12.00 -8.74
N GLU A 32 5.71 12.90 -9.11
CA GLU A 32 5.57 13.39 -10.48
C GLU A 32 6.82 14.16 -10.93
N ASP A 33 7.40 14.98 -10.05
CA ASP A 33 8.69 15.66 -10.30
C ASP A 33 9.84 14.66 -10.50
N GLU A 34 9.78 13.48 -9.87
CA GLU A 34 10.70 12.35 -10.10
C GLU A 34 10.35 11.51 -11.34
N GLY A 35 9.30 11.89 -12.08
CA GLY A 35 8.85 11.21 -13.31
C GLY A 35 7.96 9.99 -13.06
N ILE A 36 7.39 9.85 -11.86
CA ILE A 36 6.52 8.73 -11.48
C ILE A 36 5.09 9.23 -11.34
N THR A 37 4.23 8.84 -12.28
CA THR A 37 2.81 9.23 -12.30
C THR A 37 1.92 8.19 -11.63
N VAL A 38 0.73 8.59 -11.19
CA VAL A 38 -0.28 7.65 -10.66
C VAL A 38 -0.63 6.56 -11.69
N ASP A 39 -0.74 6.92 -12.97
CA ASP A 39 -1.03 5.95 -14.04
C ASP A 39 0.05 4.87 -14.13
N MET A 40 1.33 5.23 -13.98
CA MET A 40 2.42 4.24 -13.94
C MET A 40 2.30 3.29 -12.75
N LEU A 41 1.88 3.78 -11.58
CA LEU A 41 1.64 2.94 -10.40
C LEU A 41 0.50 1.96 -10.65
N VAL A 42 -0.61 2.44 -11.24
CA VAL A 42 -1.78 1.62 -11.59
C VAL A 42 -1.38 0.56 -12.63
N ASP A 43 -0.68 0.95 -13.68
CA ASP A 43 -0.24 0.03 -14.74
C ASP A 43 0.67 -1.07 -14.19
N SER A 44 1.64 -0.70 -13.35
CA SER A 44 2.50 -1.68 -12.66
C SER A 44 1.69 -2.62 -11.77
N ALA A 45 0.75 -2.10 -10.97
CA ALA A 45 -0.12 -2.92 -10.12
C ALA A 45 -0.96 -3.90 -10.94
N MET A 46 -1.57 -3.41 -12.02
CA MET A 46 -2.48 -4.18 -12.86
C MET A 46 -1.76 -5.19 -13.75
N ALA A 47 -0.47 -5.01 -14.03
CA ALA A 47 0.32 -6.03 -14.72
C ALA A 47 0.34 -7.37 -13.96
N LEU A 48 0.20 -7.33 -12.63
CA LEU A 48 0.13 -8.51 -11.77
C LEU A 48 -1.27 -8.77 -11.20
N TYR A 49 -2.29 -8.09 -11.70
CA TYR A 49 -3.66 -8.30 -11.25
C TYR A 49 -4.17 -9.70 -11.61
N ALA A 50 -4.88 -10.31 -10.66
CA ALA A 50 -5.56 -11.59 -10.83
C ALA A 50 -7.03 -11.44 -10.41
N PRO A 51 -8.00 -11.80 -11.28
CA PRO A 51 -9.41 -11.73 -10.93
C PRO A 51 -9.76 -12.51 -9.65
N HIS A 52 -10.53 -11.88 -8.78
CA HIS A 52 -10.92 -12.43 -7.48
C HIS A 52 -12.31 -11.94 -7.08
N PRO A 53 -13.08 -12.64 -6.23
CA PRO A 53 -14.35 -12.13 -5.71
C PRO A 53 -14.26 -10.70 -5.16
N GLY A 54 -15.11 -9.81 -5.66
CA GLY A 54 -15.09 -8.38 -5.38
C GLY A 54 -14.19 -7.55 -6.30
N LEU A 55 -13.38 -8.20 -7.14
CA LEU A 55 -12.47 -7.63 -8.14
C LEU A 55 -12.50 -8.47 -9.41
N GLU A 56 -13.69 -8.68 -9.99
CA GLU A 56 -13.88 -9.59 -11.12
C GLU A 56 -13.37 -9.03 -12.45
N THR A 57 -13.21 -7.70 -12.57
CA THR A 57 -12.71 -7.04 -13.78
C THR A 57 -11.53 -6.14 -13.47
N LYS A 58 -10.70 -5.89 -14.49
CA LYS A 58 -9.55 -4.98 -14.38
C LYS A 58 -9.99 -3.57 -14.00
N GLU A 59 -11.07 -3.07 -14.57
CA GLU A 59 -11.60 -1.72 -14.31
C GLU A 59 -12.11 -1.58 -12.86
N LEU A 60 -12.59 -2.67 -12.27
CA LEU A 60 -12.94 -2.72 -10.84
C LEU A 60 -11.67 -2.71 -9.98
N ALA A 61 -10.65 -3.47 -10.34
CA ALA A 61 -9.36 -3.48 -9.66
C ALA A 61 -8.65 -2.13 -9.72
N GLU A 62 -8.57 -1.48 -10.88
CA GLU A 62 -7.97 -0.15 -11.03
C GLU A 62 -8.61 0.88 -10.11
N ARG A 63 -9.96 0.93 -10.08
CA ARG A 63 -10.68 1.85 -9.19
C ARG A 63 -10.41 1.57 -7.72
N ARG A 64 -10.42 0.29 -7.32
CA ARG A 64 -10.14 -0.10 -5.93
C ARG A 64 -8.69 0.13 -5.54
N PHE A 65 -7.76 -0.04 -6.46
CA PHE A 65 -6.36 0.29 -6.24
C PHE A 65 -6.20 1.79 -5.98
N LEU A 66 -6.84 2.65 -6.78
CA LEU A 66 -6.82 4.10 -6.58
C LEU A 66 -7.43 4.51 -5.23
N GLU A 67 -8.57 3.91 -4.84
CA GLU A 67 -9.17 4.13 -3.51
C GLU A 67 -8.19 3.76 -2.38
N GLU A 68 -7.52 2.62 -2.47
CA GLU A 68 -6.56 2.17 -1.46
C GLU A 68 -5.26 2.98 -1.48
N LEU A 69 -4.84 3.47 -2.65
CA LEU A 69 -3.70 4.37 -2.79
C LEU A 69 -3.97 5.70 -2.10
N ASP A 70 -5.15 6.29 -2.31
CA ASP A 70 -5.59 7.52 -1.65
C ASP A 70 -5.62 7.34 -0.12
N ILE A 71 -6.19 6.22 0.36
CA ILE A 71 -6.19 5.89 1.79
C ILE A 71 -4.77 5.76 2.33
N ALA A 72 -3.88 5.07 1.62
CA ALA A 72 -2.49 4.89 2.05
C ALA A 72 -1.75 6.23 2.13
N LEU A 73 -1.83 7.05 1.08
CA LEU A 73 -1.13 8.34 0.99
C LEU A 73 -1.79 9.45 1.83
N SER A 74 -2.95 9.21 2.43
CA SER A 74 -3.53 10.11 3.44
C SER A 74 -2.75 10.11 4.76
N ASP A 75 -1.89 9.12 5.00
CA ASP A 75 -1.03 9.05 6.20
C ASP A 75 0.32 9.76 5.97
N PRO A 76 0.61 10.87 6.69
CA PRO A 76 1.88 11.58 6.58
C PRO A 76 3.10 10.73 6.89
N ASN A 77 2.99 9.73 7.77
CA ASN A 77 4.13 8.87 8.10
C ASN A 77 4.53 8.01 6.89
N LEU A 78 3.55 7.50 6.14
CA LEU A 78 3.82 6.78 4.91
C LEU A 78 4.48 7.70 3.87
N CYS A 79 3.95 8.91 3.72
CA CYS A 79 4.53 9.92 2.83
C CYS A 79 5.99 10.24 3.17
N LEU A 80 6.32 10.35 4.46
CA LEU A 80 7.71 10.57 4.92
C LEU A 80 8.62 9.37 4.66
N LEU A 81 8.11 8.13 4.74
CA LEU A 81 8.87 6.93 4.36
C LEU A 81 9.14 6.86 2.85
N ILE A 82 8.17 7.27 2.02
CA ILE A 82 8.38 7.37 0.57
C ILE A 82 9.39 8.48 0.27
N TYR A 83 9.23 9.64 0.92
CA TYR A 83 10.11 10.79 0.70
C TYR A 83 11.55 10.51 1.12
N SER A 84 11.79 9.73 2.17
CA SER A 84 13.16 9.32 2.53
C SER A 84 13.82 8.49 1.43
N GLY A 85 13.06 7.62 0.77
CA GLY A 85 13.51 6.88 -0.42
C GLY A 85 13.89 7.79 -1.57
N ILE A 86 13.06 8.81 -1.87
CA ILE A 86 13.34 9.82 -2.89
C ILE A 86 14.63 10.58 -2.58
N LEU A 87 14.85 10.98 -1.32
CA LEU A 87 16.09 11.65 -0.92
C LEU A 87 17.31 10.74 -1.11
N LEU A 88 17.24 9.48 -0.69
CA LEU A 88 18.33 8.51 -0.85
C LEU A 88 18.65 8.25 -2.32
N GLU A 89 17.63 8.16 -3.18
CA GLU A 89 17.80 8.04 -4.62
C GLU A 89 18.51 9.27 -5.22
N ARG A 90 18.10 10.48 -4.84
CA ARG A 90 18.74 11.73 -5.27
C ARG A 90 20.20 11.80 -4.86
N GLU A 91 20.51 11.47 -3.60
CA GLU A 91 21.88 11.43 -3.09
C GLU A 91 22.71 10.32 -3.77
N GLY A 92 22.08 9.18 -4.09
CA GLY A 92 22.73 8.09 -4.85
C GLY A 92 23.14 8.54 -6.25
N LYS A 93 22.21 9.17 -6.99
CA LYS A 93 22.47 9.78 -8.31
C LYS A 93 23.54 10.87 -8.23
N ALA A 94 23.55 11.67 -7.17
CA ALA A 94 24.55 12.69 -6.92
C ALA A 94 25.92 12.12 -6.51
N GLY A 95 25.96 10.89 -5.99
CA GLY A 95 27.17 10.25 -5.49
C GLY A 95 27.59 10.70 -4.09
N THR A 96 26.63 11.15 -3.28
CA THR A 96 26.82 11.76 -1.97
C THR A 96 26.31 10.89 -0.82
N LEU A 97 25.86 9.66 -1.12
CA LEU A 97 25.52 8.66 -0.09
C LEU A 97 26.71 8.39 0.85
N PRO A 98 26.45 8.22 2.16
CA PRO A 98 27.50 7.86 3.10
C PRO A 98 28.06 6.47 2.78
N ASP A 99 29.38 6.34 2.80
CA ASP A 99 30.12 5.07 2.68
C ASP A 99 29.88 4.26 1.39
N ILE A 100 29.15 4.81 0.41
CA ILE A 100 28.85 4.18 -0.88
C ILE A 100 29.31 5.10 -2.00
N SER A 101 30.22 4.62 -2.84
CA SER A 101 30.65 5.38 -4.02
C SER A 101 29.53 5.45 -5.07
N LYS A 102 29.49 6.51 -5.87
CA LYS A 102 28.57 6.63 -7.01
C LYS A 102 28.60 5.42 -7.94
N SER A 103 29.80 4.93 -8.28
CA SER A 103 29.94 3.74 -9.13
C SER A 103 29.43 2.47 -8.47
N SER A 104 29.48 2.38 -7.14
CA SER A 104 28.89 1.25 -6.40
C SER A 104 27.37 1.30 -6.43
N TYR A 105 26.80 2.50 -6.23
CA TYR A 105 25.36 2.73 -6.31
C TYR A 105 24.81 2.45 -7.71
N GLU A 106 25.44 2.96 -8.77
CA GLU A 106 25.02 2.74 -10.18
C GLU A 106 25.08 1.26 -10.62
N LYS A 107 25.82 0.42 -9.90
CA LYS A 107 25.89 -1.02 -10.18
C LYS A 107 24.77 -1.82 -9.54
N ASP A 108 23.88 -1.16 -8.79
CA ASP A 108 22.76 -1.78 -8.08
C ASP A 108 23.21 -3.05 -7.33
N LEU A 109 24.20 -2.85 -6.46
CA LEU A 109 24.89 -3.97 -5.82
C LEU A 109 23.95 -4.60 -4.79
N THR A 110 23.78 -5.92 -4.88
CA THR A 110 22.91 -6.74 -4.02
C THR A 110 23.19 -6.68 -2.51
N PHE A 111 24.18 -5.91 -2.07
CA PHE A 111 24.47 -5.70 -0.64
C PHE A 111 23.92 -4.38 -0.10
N ILE A 112 23.40 -3.50 -0.95
CA ILE A 112 22.53 -2.42 -0.46
C ILE A 112 21.26 -3.14 -0.03
N ILE A 113 21.00 -3.12 1.28
CA ILE A 113 19.85 -3.76 1.92
C ILE A 113 18.91 -2.68 2.46
N ALA A 114 19.35 -1.41 2.43
CA ALA A 114 18.62 -0.30 3.02
C ALA A 114 17.36 0.05 2.21
N ASP A 115 17.45 -0.04 0.89
CA ASP A 115 16.37 0.00 -0.09
C ASP A 115 15.32 -1.10 0.19
N GLU A 116 15.75 -2.34 0.29
CA GLU A 116 14.89 -3.50 0.57
C GLU A 116 14.18 -3.37 1.91
N VAL A 117 14.92 -2.96 2.95
CA VAL A 117 14.35 -2.69 4.29
C VAL A 117 13.31 -1.59 4.22
N LEU A 118 13.54 -0.54 3.44
CA LEU A 118 12.60 0.56 3.28
C LEU A 118 11.35 0.10 2.51
N GLY A 119 11.51 -0.58 1.38
CA GLY A 119 10.40 -1.13 0.58
C GLY A 119 9.53 -2.11 1.37
N MET A 120 10.16 -3.06 2.08
CA MET A 120 9.44 -3.97 2.99
C MET A 120 8.72 -3.22 4.11
N SER A 121 9.36 -2.20 4.70
CA SER A 121 8.75 -1.41 5.78
C SER A 121 7.52 -0.65 5.30
N ILE A 122 7.60 0.00 4.14
CA ILE A 122 6.48 0.68 3.48
C ILE A 122 5.33 -0.30 3.25
N SER A 123 5.62 -1.45 2.62
CA SER A 123 4.59 -2.44 2.30
C SER A 123 3.90 -2.99 3.55
N LYS A 124 4.70 -3.31 4.57
CA LYS A 124 4.23 -3.78 5.86
C LYS A 124 3.43 -2.72 6.61
N TYR A 125 3.83 -1.46 6.52
CA TYR A 125 3.12 -0.35 7.14
C TYR A 125 1.69 -0.25 6.58
N ILE A 126 1.53 -0.41 5.26
CA ILE A 126 0.23 -0.29 4.59
C ILE A 126 -0.72 -1.46 4.91
N SER A 127 -0.23 -2.71 4.89
CA SER A 127 -1.12 -3.88 4.92
C SER A 127 -0.58 -5.08 5.73
N GLY A 128 0.42 -4.85 6.57
CA GLY A 128 1.03 -5.86 7.42
C GLY A 128 1.76 -6.94 6.62
N ASP A 129 1.76 -8.17 7.12
CA ASP A 129 2.49 -9.28 6.49
C ASP A 129 1.94 -9.63 5.10
N LYS A 130 0.68 -9.30 4.78
CA LYS A 130 0.12 -9.47 3.43
C LYS A 130 0.80 -8.58 2.40
N GLY A 131 1.08 -7.34 2.79
CA GLY A 131 1.85 -6.40 1.98
C GLY A 131 3.23 -6.96 1.67
N MET A 132 3.93 -7.46 2.69
CA MET A 132 5.26 -8.05 2.50
C MET A 132 5.27 -9.17 1.43
N PHE A 133 4.24 -10.04 1.40
CA PHE A 133 4.16 -11.08 0.36
C PHE A 133 3.94 -10.50 -1.04
N GLU A 134 3.10 -9.46 -1.17
CA GLU A 134 2.93 -8.77 -2.45
C GLU A 134 4.18 -7.99 -2.84
N PHE A 135 4.86 -7.30 -1.92
CA PHE A 135 6.14 -6.63 -2.19
C PHE A 135 7.15 -7.59 -2.82
N VAL A 136 7.40 -8.75 -2.20
CA VAL A 136 8.30 -9.77 -2.76
C VAL A 136 7.86 -10.23 -4.15
N ARG A 137 6.55 -10.24 -4.43
CA ARG A 137 6.01 -10.60 -5.75
C ARG A 137 6.26 -9.52 -6.80
N PHE A 138 6.17 -8.25 -6.42
CA PHE A 138 6.43 -7.10 -7.28
C PHE A 138 7.93 -6.90 -7.52
N ASP A 139 8.75 -6.95 -6.47
CA ASP A 139 10.21 -6.86 -6.55
C ASP A 139 10.78 -7.93 -7.51
N LYS A 140 10.35 -9.19 -7.37
CA LYS A 140 10.83 -10.26 -8.27
C LYS A 140 10.45 -10.11 -9.74
N GLN A 141 9.33 -9.45 -10.03
CA GLN A 141 8.80 -9.36 -11.40
C GLN A 141 9.10 -8.01 -12.06
N LYS A 142 9.35 -6.97 -11.26
CA LYS A 142 9.56 -5.58 -11.67
C LYS A 142 8.63 -5.12 -12.82
N PRO A 143 7.29 -5.24 -12.69
CA PRO A 143 6.38 -4.80 -13.74
C PRO A 143 6.38 -3.28 -13.95
N GLY A 144 6.20 -2.85 -15.21
CA GLY A 144 5.99 -1.45 -15.56
C GLY A 144 7.16 -0.57 -15.15
N ILE A 145 6.88 0.51 -14.40
CA ILE A 145 7.90 1.50 -14.00
C ILE A 145 9.02 0.88 -13.15
N LEU A 146 8.71 -0.16 -12.36
CA LEU A 146 9.66 -0.84 -11.48
C LEU A 146 10.88 -1.42 -12.22
N ALA A 147 10.74 -1.77 -13.52
CA ALA A 147 11.87 -2.27 -14.32
C ALA A 147 12.92 -1.20 -14.65
N THR A 148 12.63 0.08 -14.40
CA THR A 148 13.43 1.22 -14.87
C THR A 148 13.89 2.16 -13.77
N LEU A 149 13.32 2.02 -12.56
CA LEU A 149 13.69 2.84 -11.41
C LEU A 149 15.08 2.43 -10.88
N GLY A 150 15.74 3.36 -10.21
CA GLY A 150 17.01 3.09 -9.54
C GLY A 150 16.82 2.42 -8.17
N PRO A 151 17.92 2.03 -7.51
CA PRO A 151 17.92 1.06 -6.41
C PRO A 151 17.01 1.38 -5.22
N PHE A 152 16.83 2.65 -4.86
CA PHE A 152 15.92 2.97 -3.75
C PHE A 152 14.47 3.07 -4.24
N MET A 153 14.27 3.58 -5.45
CA MET A 153 12.93 3.89 -5.95
C MET A 153 12.18 2.67 -6.43
N ASP A 154 12.84 1.65 -7.00
CA ASP A 154 12.13 0.42 -7.36
C ASP A 154 11.58 -0.30 -6.13
N ASP A 155 12.33 -0.36 -5.04
CA ASP A 155 11.89 -0.95 -3.77
C ASP A 155 10.84 -0.11 -3.04
N VAL A 156 11.00 1.22 -3.00
CA VAL A 156 10.03 2.12 -2.38
C VAL A 156 8.69 2.07 -3.11
N ILE A 157 8.71 2.13 -4.45
CA ILE A 157 7.50 2.09 -5.27
C ILE A 157 6.93 0.68 -5.31
N GLY A 158 7.77 -0.36 -5.34
CA GLY A 158 7.35 -1.75 -5.21
C GLY A 158 6.67 -2.01 -3.86
N GLY A 159 7.20 -1.42 -2.79
CA GLY A 159 6.64 -1.48 -1.44
C GLY A 159 5.25 -0.83 -1.36
N LEU A 160 5.12 0.37 -1.93
CA LEU A 160 3.85 1.09 -2.04
C LEU A 160 2.82 0.29 -2.84
N ILE A 161 3.16 -0.12 -4.06
CA ILE A 161 2.27 -0.88 -4.95
C ILE A 161 1.87 -2.22 -4.32
N GLY A 162 2.81 -2.95 -3.74
CA GLY A 162 2.54 -4.23 -3.08
C GLY A 162 1.65 -4.07 -1.86
N GLY A 163 1.90 -3.05 -1.04
CA GLY A 163 1.10 -2.74 0.14
C GLY A 163 -0.34 -2.36 -0.22
N VAL A 164 -0.52 -1.47 -1.20
CA VAL A 164 -1.83 -1.04 -1.69
C VAL A 164 -2.58 -2.20 -2.36
N SER A 165 -1.90 -3.00 -3.19
CA SER A 165 -2.49 -4.17 -3.84
C SER A 165 -3.01 -5.20 -2.82
N ALA A 166 -2.27 -5.45 -1.74
CA ALA A 166 -2.68 -6.38 -0.70
C ALA A 166 -3.95 -5.92 0.04
N ASN A 167 -4.10 -4.61 0.30
CA ASN A 167 -5.32 -4.04 0.87
C ASN A 167 -6.48 -4.08 -0.14
N MET A 168 -6.22 -3.76 -1.41
CA MET A 168 -7.20 -3.85 -2.50
C MET A 168 -7.84 -5.24 -2.53
N TYR A 169 -7.04 -6.32 -2.55
CA TYR A 169 -7.56 -7.69 -2.50
C TYR A 169 -8.29 -7.99 -1.20
N THR A 170 -7.70 -7.62 -0.05
CA THR A 170 -8.24 -7.99 1.27
C THR A 170 -9.60 -7.35 1.53
N ARG A 171 -9.76 -6.05 1.29
CA ARG A 171 -10.99 -5.32 1.57
C ARG A 171 -12.08 -5.67 0.57
N SER A 172 -11.74 -5.81 -0.71
CA SER A 172 -12.70 -6.25 -1.74
C SER A 172 -13.28 -7.64 -1.45
N MET A 173 -12.45 -8.59 -1.00
CA MET A 173 -12.93 -9.89 -0.52
C MET A 173 -13.89 -9.77 0.67
N ALA A 174 -13.52 -8.97 1.67
CA ALA A 174 -14.32 -8.80 2.87
C ALA A 174 -15.71 -8.20 2.56
N GLU A 175 -15.75 -7.21 1.67
CA GLU A 175 -16.98 -6.58 1.19
C GLU A 175 -17.85 -7.57 0.41
N ALA A 176 -17.28 -8.32 -0.55
CA ALA A 176 -18.01 -9.33 -1.31
C ALA A 176 -18.61 -10.43 -0.40
N ALA A 177 -17.86 -10.84 0.62
CA ALA A 177 -18.33 -11.78 1.65
C ALA A 177 -19.47 -11.19 2.51
N ALA A 178 -19.44 -9.90 2.81
CA ALA A 178 -20.51 -9.22 3.55
C ALA A 178 -21.79 -9.07 2.70
N SER A 179 -21.66 -8.68 1.42
CA SER A 179 -22.80 -8.52 0.50
C SER A 179 -23.53 -9.84 0.23
N SER A 180 -22.80 -10.95 0.09
CA SER A 180 -23.39 -12.29 -0.09
C SER A 180 -24.18 -12.76 1.14
N LYS A 181 -23.66 -12.51 2.36
CA LYS A 181 -24.38 -12.78 3.61
C LYS A 181 -25.68 -12.00 3.73
N ASN A 182 -25.70 -10.72 3.32
CA ASN A 182 -26.89 -9.88 3.36
C ASN A 182 -27.97 -10.34 2.36
N LYS A 183 -27.58 -10.73 1.13
CA LYS A 183 -28.52 -11.31 0.15
C LYS A 183 -29.19 -12.60 0.66
N ASN A 184 -28.43 -13.47 1.34
CA ASN A 184 -28.97 -14.70 1.92
C ASN A 184 -29.94 -14.46 3.10
N LYS A 185 -29.69 -13.43 3.93
CA LYS A 185 -30.63 -13.02 4.99
C LYS A 185 -31.93 -12.43 4.43
N GLY A 186 -31.87 -11.68 3.33
CA GLY A 186 -33.05 -11.15 2.63
C GLY A 186 -33.93 -12.26 2.05
N LYS A 187 -33.33 -13.26 1.39
CA LYS A 187 -34.08 -14.42 0.86
C LYS A 187 -34.79 -15.25 1.94
N LYS A 188 -34.16 -15.47 3.10
CA LYS A 188 -34.79 -16.20 4.22
C LYS A 188 -35.98 -15.46 4.86
N LYS A 189 -36.03 -14.12 4.79
CA LYS A 189 -37.19 -13.34 5.26
C LYS A 189 -38.35 -13.30 4.25
N GLY A 190 -38.07 -13.51 2.96
CA GLY A 190 -39.08 -13.52 1.89
C GLY A 190 -39.86 -14.83 1.76
N SER A 191 -39.30 -15.97 2.21
CA SER A 191 -39.93 -17.30 2.09
C SER A 191 -40.85 -17.67 3.27
N GLY A 192 -41.21 -16.71 4.14
CA GLY A 192 -42.00 -16.94 5.37
C GLY A 192 -43.47 -16.49 5.29
N LYS A 193 -43.96 -16.06 4.13
CA LYS A 193 -45.37 -15.66 3.92
C LYS A 193 -45.92 -16.37 2.67
N ASP A 194 -46.21 -17.67 2.79
CA ASP A 194 -47.25 -18.35 2.00
C ASP A 194 -47.34 -19.82 2.43
N GLN A 195 -47.96 -20.08 3.58
CA GLN A 195 -48.68 -21.34 3.87
C GLN A 195 -49.86 -21.02 4.78
N GLY A 196 -50.82 -20.27 4.25
CA GLY A 196 -52.17 -20.13 4.81
C GLY A 196 -53.15 -20.56 3.73
N GLY A 197 -53.50 -21.84 3.69
CA GLY A 197 -54.34 -22.40 2.62
C GLY A 197 -54.87 -23.79 2.91
N VAL A 198 -55.94 -23.83 3.71
CA VAL A 198 -57.15 -24.67 3.59
C VAL A 198 -56.97 -26.15 3.20
N ILE A 199 -57.36 -27.07 4.10
CA ILE A 199 -58.24 -28.19 3.71
C ILE A 199 -59.23 -28.46 4.85
N ALA A 200 -60.50 -28.14 4.60
CA ALA A 200 -61.67 -28.69 5.29
C ALA A 200 -62.24 -29.81 4.41
N GLY A 201 -62.65 -30.91 5.03
CA GLY A 201 -63.25 -32.08 4.37
C GLY A 201 -63.00 -33.35 5.17
#